data_AF-W8QTG6-F1
#
_entry.id   AF-W8QTG6-F1
#
_cell.length_a   1.000
_cell.length_b   1.000
_cell.length_c   1.000
_cell.angle_alpha   90.00
_cell.angle_beta   90.00
_cell.angle_gamma   90.00
#
_symmetry.space_group_name_H-M   'P 1'
#
loop_
_entity.id
_entity.type
_entity.pdbx_description
1 polymer ?
#
loop_
_entity_poly.entity_id
_entity_poly.type
_entity_poly.pdbx_seq_one_letter_code
_entity_poly.pdbx_strand_id
1 'polypeptide(L)'
;MRSRLPLVALAFLLAATSDLHADNSAQIDQTGTDNSAFVDQTGSLNEALIRQNGTSNTGAIYQLEAGESNQATLVQLGGGNDASIYQGPESHFASASVYQQGTSNRVEVEQTWYANELQISSIGDGNYVSATQQGLAQAEARQIGNDNSVTFTQDGIYHGTQMAVYQVGDENIATIDQGDAGHLTLAQNGNRNSAQISQNSLFGEVMFNQAGDDNLLVVEQSGRDNDFRGSSTGNDNSVELVQWFDGNRASVVQNGDGNLAEIRQLAEYNEARVSQIGTANEAAITQSAAGMHAVIQQTGSGNLATIVQQ
;
A
#
# COMPACT_ATOMS: atom_id res chain seq x y z
N MET A 1 70.15 0.83 23.26
CA MET A 1 68.95 1.60 23.64
C MET A 1 68.41 2.32 22.40
N ARG A 2 67.13 2.08 22.07
CA ARG A 2 66.23 2.84 21.18
C ARG A 2 66.40 2.73 19.65
N SER A 3 65.44 1.99 19.08
CA SER A 3 64.86 2.06 17.72
C SER A 3 64.54 3.47 17.23
N ARG A 4 64.52 3.70 15.91
CA ARG A 4 63.43 4.34 15.11
C ARG A 4 63.63 4.11 13.59
N LEU A 5 62.64 3.50 12.93
CA LEU A 5 62.20 3.78 11.54
C LEU A 5 61.30 5.05 11.58
N PRO A 6 60.94 5.80 10.50
CA PRO A 6 60.53 5.26 9.18
C PRO A 6 60.75 6.13 7.91
N LEU A 7 60.36 5.48 6.80
CA LEU A 7 59.93 5.95 5.47
C LEU A 7 58.81 7.02 5.52
N VAL A 8 58.71 7.94 4.54
CA VAL A 8 57.53 8.70 4.00
C VAL A 8 58.12 9.85 3.14
N ALA A 9 57.63 10.32 2.00
CA ALA A 9 56.71 9.89 0.94
C ALA A 9 56.85 10.96 -0.18
N LEU A 10 56.56 10.58 -1.43
CA LEU A 10 56.66 11.37 -2.66
C LEU A 10 55.25 11.67 -3.20
N ALA A 11 55.12 12.80 -3.91
CA ALA A 11 54.14 13.16 -4.96
C ALA A 11 52.77 13.76 -4.54
N PHE A 12 52.51 15.04 -4.85
CA PHE A 12 51.88 15.66 -6.07
C PHE A 12 50.40 16.02 -5.79
N LEU A 13 50.05 17.29 -5.53
CA LEU A 13 49.72 18.40 -6.45
C LEU A 13 48.51 18.17 -7.37
N LEU A 14 47.36 18.65 -6.87
CA LEU A 14 46.33 19.46 -7.54
C LEU A 14 45.81 19.00 -8.92
N ALA A 15 44.64 18.36 -8.90
CA ALA A 15 43.63 18.50 -9.95
C ALA A 15 42.34 18.99 -9.26
N ALA A 16 42.10 20.29 -9.33
CA ALA A 16 40.78 20.85 -9.08
C ALA A 16 40.01 20.76 -10.40
N THR A 17 39.16 19.73 -10.52
CA THR A 17 38.06 19.72 -11.48
C THR A 17 36.81 20.10 -10.71
N SER A 18 36.12 21.12 -11.21
CA SER A 18 34.86 21.64 -10.71
C SER A 18 33.74 20.62 -10.94
N ASP A 19 33.51 19.73 -9.98
CA ASP A 19 32.21 19.08 -9.83
C ASP A 19 31.40 19.94 -8.86
N LEU A 20 30.42 20.64 -9.42
CA LEU A 20 29.38 21.33 -8.69
C LEU A 20 28.44 20.25 -8.11
N HIS A 21 28.88 19.52 -7.08
CA HIS A 21 28.00 18.63 -6.33
C HIS A 21 26.97 19.49 -5.60
N ALA A 22 25.71 19.38 -5.99
CA ALA A 22 24.62 20.03 -5.28
C ALA A 22 24.33 19.24 -3.99
N ASP A 23 24.52 19.88 -2.83
CA ASP A 23 24.55 19.23 -1.51
C ASP A 23 23.22 18.50 -1.20
N ASN A 24 23.32 17.25 -0.73
CA ASN A 24 22.24 16.57 -0.03
C ASN A 24 22.06 17.19 1.37
N SER A 25 20.83 17.19 1.89
CA SER A 25 20.50 17.64 3.23
C SER A 25 19.95 16.47 4.06
N ALA A 26 20.58 16.18 5.20
CA ALA A 26 20.11 15.21 6.17
C ALA A 26 19.96 15.86 7.54
N GLN A 27 18.83 15.63 8.20
CA GLN A 27 18.58 16.03 9.58
C GLN A 27 18.08 14.85 10.41
N ILE A 28 18.65 14.66 11.59
CA ILE A 28 18.23 13.66 12.58
C ILE A 28 17.95 14.39 13.90
N ASP A 29 16.69 14.39 14.33
CA ASP A 29 16.24 14.92 15.62
C ASP A 29 15.83 13.75 16.53
N GLN A 30 16.65 13.40 17.53
CA GLN A 30 16.35 12.31 18.48
C GLN A 30 16.14 12.83 19.89
N THR A 31 15.06 12.39 20.55
CA THR A 31 14.75 12.67 21.95
C THR A 31 14.30 11.39 22.66
N GLY A 32 14.76 11.14 23.89
CA GLY A 32 14.47 9.92 24.64
C GLY A 32 15.69 8.99 24.79
N THR A 33 15.49 7.67 24.94
CA THR A 33 16.54 6.70 25.27
C THR A 33 16.63 5.57 24.24
N ASP A 34 17.84 5.11 23.89
CA ASP A 34 18.10 3.97 23.00
C ASP A 34 17.51 4.06 21.57
N ASN A 35 17.20 5.26 21.08
CA ASN A 35 16.78 5.41 19.67
C ASN A 35 17.99 5.30 18.72
N SER A 36 17.80 4.62 17.58
CA SER A 36 18.79 4.45 16.52
C SER A 36 18.26 5.10 15.23
N ALA A 37 19.05 5.99 14.63
CA ALA A 37 18.72 6.65 13.38
C ALA A 37 19.91 6.58 12.42
N PHE A 38 19.65 6.27 11.15
CA PHE A 38 20.65 6.18 10.10
C PHE A 38 20.15 6.84 8.83
N VAL A 39 20.99 7.67 8.19
CA VAL A 39 20.72 8.28 6.90
C VAL A 39 21.94 8.06 6.01
N ASP A 40 21.74 7.50 4.83
CA ASP A 40 22.76 7.36 3.77
C ASP A 40 22.26 8.00 2.48
N GLN A 41 22.98 9.01 1.97
CA GLN A 41 22.59 9.82 0.82
C GLN A 41 23.78 9.94 -0.14
N THR A 42 23.73 9.25 -1.28
CA THR A 42 24.80 9.26 -2.29
C THR A 42 24.40 9.90 -3.63
N GLY A 43 23.13 10.30 -3.79
CA GLY A 43 22.63 11.09 -4.94
C GLY A 43 22.89 12.60 -4.85
N SER A 44 22.13 13.44 -5.57
CA SER A 44 22.23 14.92 -5.53
C SER A 44 20.91 15.58 -5.13
N LEU A 45 20.94 16.70 -4.38
CA LEU A 45 19.75 17.45 -3.93
C LEU A 45 18.72 16.65 -3.11
N ASN A 46 19.09 15.54 -2.48
CA ASN A 46 18.15 14.75 -1.69
C ASN A 46 17.96 15.36 -0.28
N GLU A 47 16.74 15.35 0.24
CA GLU A 47 16.39 15.76 1.59
C GLU A 47 15.93 14.54 2.42
N ALA A 48 16.55 14.33 3.58
CA ALA A 48 16.17 13.30 4.53
C ALA A 48 15.97 13.90 5.92
N LEU A 49 14.83 13.63 6.55
CA LEU A 49 14.53 14.03 7.92
C LEU A 49 14.09 12.81 8.74
N ILE A 50 14.82 12.50 9.80
CA ILE A 50 14.40 11.55 10.82
C ILE A 50 14.10 12.32 12.12
N ARG A 51 12.90 12.17 12.68
CA ARG A 51 12.56 12.65 14.02
C ARG A 51 12.06 11.50 14.88
N GLN A 52 12.79 11.18 15.94
CA GLN A 52 12.43 10.12 16.88
C GLN A 52 12.22 10.70 18.28
N ASN A 53 11.09 10.41 18.90
CA ASN A 53 10.79 10.79 20.27
C ASN A 53 10.26 9.59 21.06
N GLY A 54 11.04 9.08 21.99
CA GLY A 54 10.65 7.98 22.88
C GLY A 54 11.78 6.98 23.11
N THR A 55 11.47 5.69 23.20
CA THR A 55 12.44 4.67 23.62
C THR A 55 12.66 3.60 22.55
N SER A 56 13.90 3.23 22.25
CA SER A 56 14.23 2.10 21.37
C SER A 56 13.64 2.15 19.95
N ASN A 57 13.33 3.34 19.41
CA ASN A 57 12.88 3.47 18.03
C ASN A 57 14.07 3.30 17.07
N THR A 58 13.87 2.61 15.94
CA THR A 58 14.84 2.44 14.87
C THR A 58 14.33 3.09 13.59
N GLY A 59 15.14 3.93 12.97
CA GLY A 59 14.81 4.68 11.76
C GLY A 59 15.97 4.63 10.77
N ALA A 60 15.70 4.27 9.52
CA ALA A 60 16.71 4.27 8.47
C ALA A 60 16.19 4.92 7.19
N ILE A 61 16.99 5.79 6.58
CA ILE A 61 16.72 6.35 5.25
C ILE A 61 17.93 6.07 4.36
N TYR A 62 17.70 5.47 3.19
CA TYR A 62 18.69 5.22 2.16
C TYR A 62 18.25 5.90 0.86
N GLN A 63 19.04 6.84 0.35
CA GLN A 63 18.82 7.54 -0.92
C GLN A 63 20.08 7.38 -1.78
N LEU A 64 20.11 6.34 -2.62
CA LEU A 64 21.34 5.88 -3.29
C LEU A 64 21.60 6.52 -4.67
N GLU A 65 22.75 6.19 -5.27
CA GLU A 65 23.32 6.82 -6.47
C GLU A 65 22.34 6.99 -7.65
N ALA A 66 22.53 8.07 -8.42
CA ALA A 66 21.71 8.55 -9.54
C ALA A 66 20.33 9.13 -9.19
N GLY A 67 19.92 9.13 -7.92
CA GLY A 67 18.70 9.82 -7.51
C GLY A 67 18.87 11.33 -7.33
N GLU A 68 17.95 12.13 -7.89
CA GLU A 68 17.94 13.59 -7.81
C GLU A 68 16.65 14.12 -7.17
N SER A 69 16.76 15.09 -6.25
CA SER A 69 15.62 15.82 -5.65
C SER A 69 14.59 14.94 -4.92
N ASN A 70 15.02 13.84 -4.28
CA ASN A 70 14.11 13.01 -3.49
C ASN A 70 13.94 13.56 -2.07
N GLN A 71 12.73 13.41 -1.51
CA GLN A 71 12.41 13.78 -0.13
C GLN A 71 12.00 12.55 0.66
N ALA A 72 12.59 12.35 1.83
CA ALA A 72 12.23 11.29 2.76
C ALA A 72 12.07 11.87 4.16
N THR A 73 10.89 11.74 4.75
CA THR A 73 10.62 12.15 6.13
C THR A 73 10.12 10.96 6.93
N LEU A 74 10.71 10.74 8.10
CA LEU A 74 10.37 9.66 9.01
C LEU A 74 10.21 10.23 10.42
N VAL A 75 9.00 10.15 10.96
CA VAL A 75 8.65 10.62 12.31
C VAL A 75 8.15 9.45 13.13
N GLN A 76 8.82 9.15 14.25
CA GLN A 76 8.45 8.07 15.16
C GLN A 76 8.25 8.59 16.57
N LEU A 77 7.08 8.36 17.14
CA LEU A 77 6.72 8.71 18.52
C LEU A 77 6.38 7.44 19.31
N GLY A 78 7.00 7.24 20.47
CA GLY A 78 6.70 6.10 21.35
C GLY A 78 7.84 5.09 21.47
N GLY A 79 7.52 3.81 21.54
CA GLY A 79 8.46 2.77 21.99
C GLY A 79 8.71 1.66 20.98
N GLY A 80 9.96 1.39 20.57
CA GLY A 80 10.28 0.21 19.77
C GLY A 80 9.74 0.24 18.34
N ASN A 81 9.36 1.41 17.80
CA ASN A 81 8.93 1.50 16.41
C ASN A 81 10.12 1.33 15.47
N ASP A 82 9.93 0.64 14.35
CA ASP A 82 10.94 0.39 13.33
C ASP A 82 10.44 0.97 11.99
N ALA A 83 11.23 1.81 11.35
CA ALA A 83 10.89 2.30 10.03
C ALA A 83 12.10 2.44 9.12
N SER A 84 11.95 1.98 7.88
CA SER A 84 12.94 2.11 6.83
C SER A 84 12.32 2.74 5.58
N ILE A 85 13.04 3.69 4.99
CA ILE A 85 12.74 4.23 3.66
C ILE A 85 13.95 3.98 2.78
N TYR A 86 13.76 3.22 1.71
CA TYR A 86 14.74 2.97 0.68
C TYR A 86 14.26 3.59 -0.64
N GLN A 87 14.97 4.62 -1.10
CA GLN A 87 14.79 5.24 -2.41
C GLN A 87 15.99 4.82 -3.27
N GLY A 88 15.75 3.86 -4.18
CA GLY A 88 16.78 3.17 -4.95
C GLY A 88 17.37 3.96 -6.12
N PRO A 89 18.27 3.34 -6.92
CA PRO A 89 18.86 3.96 -8.10
C PRO A 89 17.80 4.41 -9.12
N GLU A 90 18.07 5.50 -9.84
CA GLU A 90 17.15 6.11 -10.83
C GLU A 90 15.84 6.69 -10.23
N SER A 91 15.75 6.82 -8.90
CA SER A 91 14.66 7.54 -8.25
C SER A 91 14.85 9.05 -8.40
N HIS A 92 13.96 9.73 -9.13
CA HIS A 92 14.01 11.19 -9.28
C HIS A 92 12.68 11.81 -8.83
N PHE A 93 12.72 12.85 -8.01
CA PHE A 93 11.53 13.54 -7.47
C PHE A 93 10.59 12.65 -6.63
N ALA A 94 11.06 11.55 -6.05
CA ALA A 94 10.26 10.71 -5.17
C ALA A 94 10.09 11.35 -3.78
N SER A 95 8.89 11.26 -3.21
CA SER A 95 8.59 11.70 -1.85
C SER A 95 8.03 10.53 -1.03
N ALA A 96 8.61 10.30 0.15
CA ALA A 96 8.08 9.37 1.15
C ALA A 96 7.98 10.06 2.51
N SER A 97 6.79 10.04 3.11
CA SER A 97 6.54 10.53 4.46
C SER A 97 5.95 9.41 5.31
N VAL A 98 6.69 8.99 6.33
CA VAL A 98 6.27 7.97 7.31
C VAL A 98 6.05 8.63 8.67
N TYR A 99 4.86 8.47 9.23
CA TYR A 99 4.52 8.84 10.60
C TYR A 99 4.09 7.60 11.38
N GLN A 100 4.80 7.27 12.46
CA GLN A 100 4.46 6.21 13.38
C GLN A 100 4.25 6.77 14.79
N GLN A 101 3.18 6.34 15.46
CA GLN A 101 2.91 6.69 16.85
C GLN A 101 2.41 5.46 17.63
N GLY A 102 3.07 5.13 18.73
CA GLY A 102 2.69 4.04 19.63
C GLY A 102 3.86 3.08 19.87
N THR A 103 3.60 1.78 20.03
CA THR A 103 4.65 0.80 20.31
C THR A 103 4.80 -0.27 19.22
N SER A 104 6.04 -0.64 18.91
CA SER A 104 6.34 -1.77 18.01
C SER A 104 5.70 -1.70 16.61
N ASN A 105 5.37 -0.50 16.11
CA ASN A 105 4.93 -0.37 14.72
C ASN A 105 6.12 -0.55 13.78
N ARG A 106 5.92 -1.24 12.65
CA ARG A 106 6.93 -1.43 11.60
C ARG A 106 6.46 -0.86 10.27
N VAL A 107 7.28 -0.03 9.63
CA VAL A 107 7.01 0.51 8.29
C VAL A 107 8.23 0.29 7.41
N GLU A 108 8.04 -0.35 6.26
CA GLU A 108 9.10 -0.60 5.28
C GLU A 108 8.67 -0.05 3.93
N VAL A 109 9.45 0.89 3.41
CA VAL A 109 9.16 1.58 2.14
C VAL A 109 10.30 1.36 1.16
N GLU A 110 9.97 0.93 -0.04
CA GLU A 110 10.85 0.85 -1.20
C GLU A 110 10.24 1.64 -2.36
N GLN A 111 10.94 2.69 -2.82
CA GLN A 111 10.56 3.49 -3.99
C GLN A 111 11.68 3.44 -5.03
N THR A 112 11.31 3.23 -6.29
CA THR A 112 12.24 3.23 -7.43
C THR A 112 11.63 3.99 -8.61
N TRP A 113 12.46 4.56 -9.50
CA TRP A 113 12.03 5.38 -10.65
C TRP A 113 11.41 6.75 -10.29
N TYR A 114 10.85 7.45 -11.28
CA TYR A 114 10.47 8.87 -11.23
C TYR A 114 9.14 9.16 -10.51
N ALA A 115 9.13 10.14 -9.61
CA ALA A 115 7.94 10.80 -9.05
C ALA A 115 6.92 9.91 -8.31
N ASN A 116 7.41 8.94 -7.53
CA ASN A 116 6.58 8.24 -6.55
C ASN A 116 6.23 9.17 -5.38
N GLU A 117 4.99 9.12 -4.91
CA GLU A 117 4.53 9.81 -3.70
C GLU A 117 3.92 8.80 -2.72
N LEU A 118 4.41 8.80 -1.49
CA LEU A 118 3.93 7.90 -0.45
C LEU A 118 3.73 8.64 0.86
N GLN A 119 2.54 8.49 1.42
CA GLN A 119 2.23 8.91 2.78
C GLN A 119 1.75 7.72 3.61
N ILE A 120 2.47 7.43 4.69
CA ILE A 120 2.09 6.39 5.66
C ILE A 120 1.87 7.02 7.03
N SER A 121 0.73 6.71 7.67
CA SER A 121 0.43 7.07 9.05
C SER A 121 -0.03 5.84 9.83
N SER A 122 0.78 5.35 10.75
CA SER A 122 0.50 4.16 11.55
C SER A 122 0.42 4.54 13.04
N ILE A 123 -0.78 4.41 13.65
CA ILE A 123 -1.06 4.84 15.02
C ILE A 123 -1.61 3.67 15.83
N GLY A 124 -0.95 3.32 16.92
CA GLY A 124 -1.33 2.23 17.83
C GLY A 124 -0.17 1.27 18.06
N ASP A 125 -0.44 0.01 18.37
CA ASP A 125 0.60 -0.96 18.74
C ASP A 125 0.72 -2.09 17.70
N GLY A 126 1.94 -2.48 17.32
CA GLY A 126 2.18 -3.66 16.49
C GLY A 126 1.74 -3.56 15.02
N ASN A 127 1.38 -2.37 14.53
CA ASN A 127 0.95 -2.24 13.14
C ASN A 127 2.12 -2.40 12.15
N TYR A 128 1.85 -2.99 11.00
CA TYR A 128 2.80 -3.25 9.92
C TYR A 128 2.36 -2.60 8.62
N VAL A 129 3.26 -1.84 7.99
CA VAL A 129 3.10 -1.38 6.60
C VAL A 129 4.32 -1.76 5.78
N SER A 130 4.10 -2.38 4.63
CA SER A 130 5.14 -2.62 3.62
C SER A 130 4.66 -2.08 2.28
N ALA A 131 5.44 -1.19 1.69
CA ALA A 131 5.09 -0.46 0.48
C ALA A 131 6.23 -0.54 -0.53
N THR A 132 5.95 -1.07 -1.72
CA THR A 132 6.87 -1.05 -2.86
C THR A 132 6.22 -0.27 -4.01
N GLN A 133 6.87 0.79 -4.47
CA GLN A 133 6.39 1.63 -5.57
C GLN A 133 7.44 1.76 -6.68
N GLN A 134 6.98 1.69 -7.93
CA GLN A 134 7.78 1.88 -9.13
C GLN A 134 7.09 2.89 -10.07
N GLY A 135 7.78 3.97 -10.45
CA GLY A 135 7.30 4.96 -11.43
C GLY A 135 6.40 6.06 -10.86
N LEU A 136 5.35 6.45 -11.60
CA LEU A 136 4.47 7.58 -11.24
C LEU A 136 3.40 7.18 -10.20
N ALA A 137 3.76 6.41 -9.17
CA ALA A 137 2.82 5.83 -8.22
C ALA A 137 2.52 6.76 -7.03
N GLN A 138 1.25 6.88 -6.65
CA GLN A 138 0.79 7.60 -5.47
C GLN A 138 0.07 6.64 -4.51
N ALA A 139 0.45 6.65 -3.23
CA ALA A 139 -0.23 5.87 -2.20
C ALA A 139 -0.38 6.63 -0.88
N GLU A 140 -1.53 6.45 -0.25
CA GLU A 140 -1.79 6.78 1.14
C GLU A 140 -2.17 5.51 1.90
N ALA A 141 -1.44 5.18 2.97
CA ALA A 141 -1.81 4.10 3.88
C ALA A 141 -1.92 4.63 5.31
N ARG A 142 -3.10 4.48 5.90
CA ARG A 142 -3.38 4.94 7.26
C ARG A 142 -3.95 3.82 8.11
N GLN A 143 -3.30 3.54 9.22
CA GLN A 143 -3.70 2.52 10.20
C GLN A 143 -3.92 3.16 11.56
N ILE A 144 -5.04 2.83 12.20
CA ILE A 144 -5.38 3.24 13.57
C ILE A 144 -5.87 2.02 14.35
N GLY A 145 -5.15 1.62 15.40
CA GLY A 145 -5.48 0.46 16.24
C GLY A 145 -4.28 -0.47 16.37
N ASN A 146 -4.49 -1.74 16.68
CA ASN A 146 -3.39 -2.67 16.94
C ASN A 146 -3.26 -3.77 15.90
N ASP A 147 -2.03 -4.23 15.66
CA ASP A 147 -1.72 -5.38 14.80
C ASP A 147 -2.33 -5.31 13.38
N ASN A 148 -2.62 -4.12 12.88
CA ASN A 148 -3.10 -3.96 11.50
C ASN A 148 -1.94 -4.12 10.52
N SER A 149 -2.20 -4.71 9.36
CA SER A 149 -1.20 -4.98 8.32
C SER A 149 -1.67 -4.45 6.96
N VAL A 150 -0.86 -3.61 6.34
CA VAL A 150 -1.00 -3.19 4.94
C VAL A 150 0.27 -3.60 4.19
N THR A 151 0.12 -4.41 3.15
CA THR A 151 1.22 -4.71 2.21
C THR A 151 0.77 -4.36 0.82
N PHE A 152 1.53 -3.54 0.10
CA PHE A 152 1.22 -3.25 -1.29
C PHE A 152 2.41 -3.09 -2.23
N THR A 153 2.17 -3.44 -3.48
CA THR A 153 3.04 -3.20 -4.62
C THR A 153 2.30 -2.38 -5.67
N GLN A 154 2.92 -1.31 -6.16
CA GLN A 154 2.42 -0.48 -7.26
C GLN A 154 3.43 -0.39 -8.40
N ASP A 155 3.01 -0.79 -9.60
CA ASP A 155 3.78 -0.65 -10.84
C ASP A 155 3.12 0.42 -11.73
N GLY A 156 3.59 1.66 -11.65
CA GLY A 156 3.03 2.83 -12.33
C GLY A 156 3.92 3.40 -13.45
N ILE A 157 4.60 2.54 -14.21
CA ILE A 157 5.66 2.93 -15.16
C ILE A 157 5.21 3.92 -16.26
N TYR A 158 3.93 3.94 -16.69
CA TYR A 158 3.52 4.74 -17.85
C TYR A 158 2.42 5.78 -17.57
N HIS A 159 1.44 5.47 -16.72
CA HIS A 159 0.26 6.31 -16.50
C HIS A 159 0.02 6.67 -15.03
N GLY A 160 0.82 6.09 -14.13
CA GLY A 160 0.74 6.28 -12.69
C GLY A 160 -0.35 5.45 -12.02
N THR A 161 -0.34 5.38 -10.71
CA THR A 161 -1.31 4.60 -9.91
C THR A 161 -1.72 5.40 -8.69
N GLN A 162 -2.94 5.18 -8.21
CA GLN A 162 -3.45 5.81 -6.99
C GLN A 162 -4.04 4.77 -6.04
N MET A 163 -3.54 4.76 -4.81
CA MET A 163 -4.03 3.90 -3.75
C MET A 163 -4.33 4.71 -2.48
N ALA A 164 -5.47 4.42 -1.86
CA ALA A 164 -5.77 4.84 -0.50
C ALA A 164 -6.28 3.66 0.33
N VAL A 165 -5.59 3.33 1.42
CA VAL A 165 -5.99 2.28 2.37
C VAL A 165 -6.16 2.86 3.75
N TYR A 166 -7.35 2.70 4.32
CA TYR A 166 -7.68 3.14 5.67
C TYR A 166 -8.11 1.94 6.51
N GLN A 167 -7.31 1.58 7.52
CA GLN A 167 -7.63 0.53 8.48
C GLN A 167 -7.88 1.14 9.86
N VAL A 168 -9.02 0.83 10.47
CA VAL A 168 -9.38 1.26 11.83
C VAL A 168 -9.91 0.06 12.61
N GLY A 169 -9.23 -0.28 13.72
CA GLY A 169 -9.54 -1.42 14.58
C GLY A 169 -8.33 -2.32 14.77
N ASP A 170 -8.54 -3.59 15.14
CA ASP A 170 -7.43 -4.51 15.45
C ASP A 170 -7.32 -5.64 14.41
N GLU A 171 -6.10 -6.08 14.10
CA GLU A 171 -5.80 -7.24 13.24
C GLU A 171 -6.37 -7.15 11.80
N ASN A 172 -6.64 -5.95 11.25
CA ASN A 172 -7.08 -5.84 9.86
C ASN A 172 -5.91 -6.07 8.90
N ILE A 173 -6.14 -6.81 7.81
CA ILE A 173 -5.13 -7.15 6.81
C ILE A 173 -5.57 -6.67 5.43
N ALA A 174 -4.68 -5.96 4.73
CA ALA A 174 -4.83 -5.61 3.33
C ALA A 174 -3.56 -6.02 2.57
N THR A 175 -3.71 -6.84 1.54
CA THR A 175 -2.66 -7.20 0.59
C THR A 175 -3.08 -6.78 -0.81
N ILE A 176 -2.33 -5.87 -1.41
CA ILE A 176 -2.71 -5.21 -2.67
C ILE A 176 -1.57 -5.31 -3.67
N ASP A 177 -1.88 -5.80 -4.87
CA ASP A 177 -0.97 -5.80 -6.02
C ASP A 177 -1.64 -5.04 -7.16
N GLN A 178 -1.10 -3.89 -7.53
CA GLN A 178 -1.71 -2.96 -8.48
C GLN A 178 -0.75 -2.62 -9.62
N GLY A 179 -1.18 -2.92 -10.84
CA GLY A 179 -0.51 -2.50 -12.07
C GLY A 179 -0.84 -1.06 -12.50
N ASP A 180 -0.36 -0.69 -13.68
CA ASP A 180 -0.38 0.69 -14.19
C ASP A 180 -1.80 1.23 -14.43
N ALA A 181 -2.00 2.53 -14.16
CA ALA A 181 -3.29 3.24 -14.26
C ALA A 181 -4.42 2.79 -13.30
N GLY A 182 -4.16 1.95 -12.31
CA GLY A 182 -5.17 1.55 -11.33
C GLY A 182 -5.53 2.65 -10.31
N HIS A 183 -6.82 2.72 -9.94
CA HIS A 183 -7.30 3.48 -8.77
C HIS A 183 -7.90 2.51 -7.74
N LEU A 184 -7.40 2.54 -6.51
CA LEU A 184 -7.89 1.70 -5.42
C LEU A 184 -8.17 2.51 -4.16
N THR A 185 -9.37 2.38 -3.62
CA THR A 185 -9.73 2.88 -2.30
C THR A 185 -10.30 1.74 -1.46
N LEU A 186 -9.64 1.42 -0.35
CA LEU A 186 -10.07 0.40 0.60
C LEU A 186 -10.22 1.00 2.00
N ALA A 187 -11.39 0.80 2.61
CA ALA A 187 -11.63 1.12 4.02
C ALA A 187 -12.01 -0.16 4.79
N GLN A 188 -11.30 -0.45 5.88
CA GLN A 188 -11.58 -1.58 6.78
C GLN A 188 -11.80 -1.03 8.19
N ASN A 189 -13.04 -1.08 8.67
CA ASN A 189 -13.46 -0.57 9.96
C ASN A 189 -14.00 -1.72 10.83
N GLY A 190 -13.28 -2.09 11.89
CA GLY A 190 -13.60 -3.23 12.75
C GLY A 190 -12.37 -4.12 12.94
N ASN A 191 -12.55 -5.37 13.32
CA ASN A 191 -11.43 -6.26 13.61
C ASN A 191 -11.32 -7.41 12.62
N ARG A 192 -10.09 -7.88 12.34
CA ARG A 192 -9.84 -9.04 11.48
C ARG A 192 -10.45 -8.97 10.08
N ASN A 193 -10.75 -7.78 9.56
CA ASN A 193 -11.16 -7.66 8.17
C ASN A 193 -9.94 -7.95 7.27
N SER A 194 -10.14 -8.77 6.24
CA SER A 194 -9.11 -9.16 5.30
C SER A 194 -9.50 -8.73 3.88
N ALA A 195 -8.57 -8.10 3.17
CA ALA A 195 -8.73 -7.74 1.77
C ALA A 195 -7.50 -8.20 0.99
N GLN A 196 -7.73 -8.99 -0.05
CA GLN A 196 -6.73 -9.36 -1.04
C GLN A 196 -7.17 -8.83 -2.40
N ILE A 197 -6.43 -7.88 -2.95
CA ILE A 197 -6.79 -7.23 -4.21
C ILE A 197 -5.61 -7.35 -5.19
N SER A 198 -5.85 -8.01 -6.32
CA SER A 198 -4.91 -8.06 -7.45
C SER A 198 -5.55 -7.37 -8.66
N GLN A 199 -4.99 -6.23 -9.05
CA GLN A 199 -5.49 -5.39 -10.12
C GLN A 199 -4.42 -5.28 -11.21
N ASN A 200 -4.44 -6.24 -12.13
CA ASN A 200 -3.56 -6.28 -13.31
C ASN A 200 -4.23 -5.60 -14.51
N SER A 201 -5.00 -4.54 -14.27
CA SER A 201 -5.81 -3.87 -15.28
C SER A 201 -5.34 -2.45 -15.55
N LEU A 202 -5.36 -2.05 -16.82
CA LEU A 202 -5.17 -0.65 -17.22
C LEU A 202 -6.45 0.12 -16.94
N PHE A 203 -6.40 1.18 -16.12
CA PHE A 203 -7.55 2.02 -15.76
C PHE A 203 -8.64 1.30 -14.95
N GLY A 204 -8.28 0.26 -14.19
CA GLY A 204 -9.24 -0.38 -13.28
C GLY A 204 -9.55 0.48 -12.06
N GLU A 205 -10.78 0.40 -11.55
CA GLU A 205 -11.20 1.02 -10.29
C GLU A 205 -11.69 -0.04 -9.31
N VAL A 206 -11.14 -0.04 -8.09
CA VAL A 206 -11.64 -0.81 -6.94
C VAL A 206 -11.98 0.14 -5.80
N MET A 207 -13.24 0.18 -5.39
CA MET A 207 -13.68 0.92 -4.21
C MET A 207 -14.45 -0.01 -3.28
N PHE A 208 -13.91 -0.27 -2.09
CA PHE A 208 -14.55 -1.19 -1.15
C PHE A 208 -14.49 -0.73 0.31
N ASN A 209 -15.59 -0.95 1.03
CA ASN A 209 -15.69 -0.67 2.47
C ASN A 209 -16.12 -1.93 3.24
N GLN A 210 -15.24 -2.44 4.10
CA GLN A 210 -15.53 -3.51 5.06
C GLN A 210 -15.80 -2.89 6.43
N ALA A 211 -16.99 -3.08 6.97
CA ALA A 211 -17.40 -2.56 8.27
C ALA A 211 -17.96 -3.69 9.16
N GLY A 212 -17.33 -3.96 10.29
CA GLY A 212 -17.63 -5.09 11.17
C GLY A 212 -16.41 -6.00 11.35
N ASP A 213 -16.62 -7.21 11.84
CA ASP A 213 -15.52 -8.13 12.16
C ASP A 213 -15.42 -9.29 11.15
N ASP A 214 -14.22 -9.80 10.90
CA ASP A 214 -13.96 -11.02 10.13
C ASP A 214 -14.52 -11.00 8.68
N ASN A 215 -14.69 -9.82 8.06
CA ASN A 215 -15.10 -9.75 6.66
C ASN A 215 -13.93 -10.04 5.71
N LEU A 216 -14.19 -10.80 4.64
CA LEU A 216 -13.23 -11.16 3.60
C LEU A 216 -13.61 -10.50 2.27
N LEU A 217 -12.62 -9.87 1.63
CA LEU A 217 -12.70 -9.36 0.27
C LEU A 217 -11.58 -9.99 -0.55
N VAL A 218 -11.93 -10.64 -1.66
CA VAL A 218 -10.99 -11.12 -2.67
C VAL A 218 -11.40 -10.53 -4.01
N VAL A 219 -10.50 -9.76 -4.63
CA VAL A 219 -10.72 -9.13 -5.93
C VAL A 219 -9.57 -9.49 -6.87
N GLU A 220 -9.91 -10.06 -8.02
CA GLU A 220 -9.02 -10.25 -9.15
C GLU A 220 -9.59 -9.52 -10.37
N GLN A 221 -8.89 -8.50 -10.84
CA GLN A 221 -9.25 -7.74 -12.06
C GLN A 221 -8.12 -7.82 -13.08
N SER A 222 -8.45 -8.25 -14.31
CA SER A 222 -7.55 -8.21 -15.47
C SER A 222 -8.29 -7.67 -16.70
N GLY A 223 -7.60 -6.91 -17.55
CA GLY A 223 -8.20 -6.23 -18.70
C GLY A 223 -8.10 -4.71 -18.60
N ARG A 224 -8.97 -3.98 -19.30
CA ARG A 224 -9.00 -2.52 -19.30
C ARG A 224 -10.34 -1.96 -18.83
N ASP A 225 -10.33 -0.85 -18.09
CA ASP A 225 -11.53 -0.10 -17.69
C ASP A 225 -12.55 -0.95 -16.88
N ASN A 226 -12.06 -1.85 -16.01
CA ASN A 226 -12.90 -2.63 -15.10
C ASN A 226 -13.23 -1.86 -13.83
N ASP A 227 -14.51 -1.84 -13.45
CA ASP A 227 -15.03 -1.09 -12.30
C ASP A 227 -15.65 -2.05 -11.28
N PHE A 228 -15.15 -2.00 -10.06
CA PHE A 228 -15.72 -2.71 -8.92
C PHE A 228 -15.98 -1.77 -7.76
N ARG A 229 -17.23 -1.75 -7.30
CA ARG A 229 -17.63 -0.99 -6.11
C ARG A 229 -18.46 -1.83 -5.17
N GLY A 230 -18.10 -1.86 -3.89
CA GLY A 230 -18.91 -2.60 -2.93
C GLY A 230 -18.72 -2.22 -1.47
N SER A 231 -19.55 -2.85 -0.64
CA SER A 231 -19.44 -2.75 0.81
C SER A 231 -19.95 -4.02 1.48
N SER A 232 -19.26 -4.45 2.53
CA SER A 232 -19.72 -5.50 3.43
C SER A 232 -19.87 -4.90 4.83
N THR A 233 -21.10 -4.93 5.36
CA THR A 233 -21.42 -4.45 6.71
C THR A 233 -21.99 -5.60 7.54
N GLY A 234 -21.40 -5.85 8.71
CA GLY A 234 -21.71 -6.99 9.59
C GLY A 234 -20.49 -7.89 9.75
N ASN A 235 -20.70 -9.12 10.25
CA ASN A 235 -19.59 -10.02 10.54
C ASN A 235 -19.51 -11.20 9.55
N ASP A 236 -18.33 -11.77 9.37
CA ASP A 236 -18.11 -12.99 8.57
C ASP A 236 -18.61 -12.91 7.11
N ASN A 237 -18.77 -11.71 6.53
CA ASN A 237 -19.19 -11.60 5.14
C ASN A 237 -18.01 -11.81 4.19
N SER A 238 -18.24 -12.52 3.10
CA SER A 238 -17.24 -12.79 2.07
C SER A 238 -17.70 -12.31 0.70
N VAL A 239 -16.83 -11.55 0.03
CA VAL A 239 -16.99 -11.13 -1.36
C VAL A 239 -15.82 -11.63 -2.18
N GLU A 240 -16.10 -12.46 -3.19
CA GLU A 240 -15.15 -12.87 -4.23
C GLU A 240 -15.56 -12.26 -5.57
N LEU A 241 -14.65 -11.53 -6.20
CA LEU A 241 -14.83 -10.97 -7.53
C LEU A 241 -13.70 -11.41 -8.46
N VAL A 242 -14.07 -11.92 -9.63
CA VAL A 242 -13.18 -12.13 -10.77
C VAL A 242 -13.75 -11.40 -11.98
N GLN A 243 -13.03 -10.39 -12.49
CA GLN A 243 -13.36 -9.71 -13.74
C GLN A 243 -12.19 -9.85 -14.71
N TRP A 244 -12.41 -10.56 -15.81
CA TRP A 244 -11.46 -10.70 -16.89
C TRP A 244 -11.99 -9.99 -18.14
N PHE A 245 -11.09 -9.46 -18.96
CA PHE A 245 -11.41 -8.66 -20.17
C PHE A 245 -11.96 -7.26 -19.85
N ASP A 246 -12.29 -6.51 -20.89
CA ASP A 246 -12.47 -5.06 -20.82
C ASP A 246 -13.91 -4.64 -20.45
N GLY A 247 -14.02 -3.51 -19.74
CA GLY A 247 -15.27 -2.78 -19.52
C GLY A 247 -16.28 -3.47 -18.61
N ASN A 248 -15.83 -4.39 -17.76
CA ASN A 248 -16.70 -5.08 -16.81
C ASN A 248 -17.02 -4.23 -15.59
N ARG A 249 -18.29 -4.26 -15.18
CA ARG A 249 -18.78 -3.56 -14.00
C ARG A 249 -19.41 -4.51 -13.01
N ALA A 250 -18.94 -4.47 -11.78
CA ALA A 250 -19.49 -5.26 -10.69
C ALA A 250 -19.82 -4.38 -9.48
N SER A 251 -20.94 -4.68 -8.83
CA SER A 251 -21.28 -4.07 -7.55
C SER A 251 -21.81 -5.07 -6.55
N VAL A 252 -21.26 -5.06 -5.34
CA VAL A 252 -21.65 -5.96 -4.24
C VAL A 252 -22.02 -5.14 -3.01
N VAL A 253 -23.20 -5.37 -2.46
CA VAL A 253 -23.62 -4.81 -1.16
C VAL A 253 -24.09 -5.95 -0.27
N GLN A 254 -23.36 -6.20 0.81
CA GLN A 254 -23.74 -7.16 1.84
C GLN A 254 -24.04 -6.43 3.15
N ASN A 255 -25.20 -6.69 3.74
CA ASN A 255 -25.60 -6.14 5.03
C ASN A 255 -26.20 -7.25 5.91
N GLY A 256 -25.48 -7.62 6.97
CA GLY A 256 -25.81 -8.69 7.90
C GLY A 256 -24.62 -9.64 8.06
N ASP A 257 -24.84 -10.85 8.59
CA ASP A 257 -23.74 -11.72 9.01
C ASP A 257 -23.61 -12.98 8.13
N GLY A 258 -22.38 -13.37 7.80
CA GLY A 258 -22.10 -14.62 7.09
C GLY A 258 -22.57 -14.68 5.64
N ASN A 259 -22.80 -13.54 4.97
CA ASN A 259 -23.23 -13.55 3.57
C ASN A 259 -22.04 -13.84 2.64
N LEU A 260 -22.27 -14.63 1.59
CA LEU A 260 -21.31 -14.96 0.55
C LEU A 260 -21.80 -14.41 -0.80
N ALA A 261 -20.98 -13.58 -1.44
CA ALA A 261 -21.22 -13.04 -2.77
C ALA A 261 -20.04 -13.40 -3.69
N GLU A 262 -20.35 -14.03 -4.81
CA GLU A 262 -19.37 -14.41 -5.84
C GLU A 262 -19.80 -13.84 -7.19
N ILE A 263 -18.92 -13.10 -7.85
CA ILE A 263 -19.14 -12.57 -9.19
C ILE A 263 -17.97 -12.97 -10.08
N ARG A 264 -18.26 -13.66 -11.19
CA ARG A 264 -17.31 -14.00 -12.26
C ARG A 264 -17.77 -13.45 -13.60
N GLN A 265 -17.08 -12.44 -14.11
CA GLN A 265 -17.32 -11.86 -15.43
C GLN A 265 -16.15 -12.26 -16.35
N LEU A 266 -16.41 -13.18 -17.28
CA LEU A 266 -15.40 -13.86 -18.09
C LEU A 266 -15.43 -13.43 -19.57
N ALA A 267 -16.09 -12.31 -19.86
CA ALA A 267 -16.20 -11.69 -21.18
C ALA A 267 -16.35 -10.18 -21.02
N GLU A 268 -16.28 -9.42 -22.12
CA GLU A 268 -16.29 -7.94 -22.10
C GLU A 268 -17.67 -7.34 -21.81
N TYR A 269 -17.67 -6.11 -21.26
CA TYR A 269 -18.86 -5.26 -21.06
C TYR A 269 -19.99 -5.89 -20.25
N ASN A 270 -19.67 -6.75 -19.29
CA ASN A 270 -20.68 -7.34 -18.41
C ASN A 270 -21.00 -6.44 -17.22
N GLU A 271 -22.25 -6.48 -16.77
CA GLU A 271 -22.71 -5.82 -15.55
C GLU A 271 -23.30 -6.85 -14.58
N ALA A 272 -22.75 -6.90 -13.37
CA ALA A 272 -23.20 -7.78 -12.30
C ALA A 272 -23.49 -6.98 -11.03
N ARG A 273 -24.66 -7.20 -10.42
CA ARG A 273 -25.02 -6.58 -9.15
C ARG A 273 -25.51 -7.63 -8.16
N VAL A 274 -24.89 -7.68 -6.99
CA VAL A 274 -25.34 -8.52 -5.86
C VAL A 274 -25.72 -7.61 -4.69
N SER A 275 -26.92 -7.80 -4.15
CA SER A 275 -27.38 -7.17 -2.91
C SER A 275 -27.93 -8.23 -1.97
N GLN A 276 -27.29 -8.43 -0.83
CA GLN A 276 -27.70 -9.39 0.19
C GLN A 276 -27.97 -8.68 1.50
N ILE A 277 -29.17 -8.88 2.06
CA ILE A 277 -29.58 -8.34 3.36
C ILE A 277 -30.02 -9.49 4.27
N GLY A 278 -29.39 -9.66 5.42
CA GLY A 278 -29.70 -10.70 6.39
C GLY A 278 -28.52 -11.65 6.62
N THR A 279 -28.79 -12.90 6.98
CA THR A 279 -27.77 -13.82 7.49
C THR A 279 -27.55 -15.03 6.57
N ALA A 280 -26.30 -15.43 6.36
CA ALA A 280 -25.96 -16.65 5.61
C ALA A 280 -26.60 -16.74 4.21
N ASN A 281 -26.74 -15.62 3.51
CA ASN A 281 -27.20 -15.64 2.11
C ASN A 281 -26.01 -15.92 1.18
N GLU A 282 -26.24 -16.70 0.13
CA GLU A 282 -25.26 -17.04 -0.91
C GLU A 282 -25.78 -16.59 -2.28
N ALA A 283 -24.97 -15.79 -2.97
CA ALA A 283 -25.28 -15.23 -4.29
C ALA A 283 -24.08 -15.44 -5.22
N ALA A 284 -24.31 -16.10 -6.35
CA ALA A 284 -23.29 -16.33 -7.37
C ALA A 284 -23.74 -15.84 -8.75
N ILE A 285 -22.95 -14.99 -9.41
CA ILE A 285 -23.18 -14.54 -10.78
C ILE A 285 -22.00 -14.99 -11.64
N THR A 286 -22.25 -15.77 -12.69
CA THR A 286 -21.27 -16.12 -13.71
C THR A 286 -21.75 -15.65 -15.08
N GLN A 287 -20.93 -14.81 -15.74
CA GLN A 287 -21.23 -14.22 -17.04
C GLN A 287 -20.12 -14.57 -18.05
N SER A 288 -20.39 -15.50 -18.98
CA SER A 288 -19.44 -16.00 -20.00
C SER A 288 -19.58 -15.43 -21.42
N ALA A 289 -20.61 -14.62 -21.72
CA ALA A 289 -20.76 -13.89 -22.99
C ALA A 289 -20.68 -12.37 -22.79
N ALA A 290 -20.54 -11.62 -23.88
CA ALA A 290 -20.39 -10.16 -23.81
C ALA A 290 -21.73 -9.44 -23.61
N GLY A 291 -21.71 -8.31 -22.91
CA GLY A 291 -22.87 -7.41 -22.79
C GLY A 291 -24.01 -7.93 -21.93
N MET A 292 -23.72 -8.78 -20.94
CA MET A 292 -24.73 -9.40 -20.10
C MET A 292 -24.99 -8.59 -18.84
N HIS A 293 -26.24 -8.61 -18.40
CA HIS A 293 -26.68 -7.94 -17.18
C HIS A 293 -27.28 -8.97 -16.22
N ALA A 294 -26.76 -9.04 -15.00
CA ALA A 294 -27.22 -9.94 -13.95
C ALA A 294 -27.41 -9.18 -12.64
N VAL A 295 -28.54 -9.42 -11.98
CA VAL A 295 -28.86 -8.82 -10.68
C VAL A 295 -29.37 -9.91 -9.76
N ILE A 296 -28.71 -10.08 -8.62
CA ILE A 296 -29.20 -10.88 -7.49
C ILE A 296 -29.56 -9.94 -6.35
N GLN A 297 -30.79 -10.02 -5.88
CA GLN A 297 -31.24 -9.36 -4.65
C GLN A 297 -31.82 -10.41 -3.70
N GLN A 298 -31.20 -10.57 -2.54
CA GLN A 298 -31.65 -11.49 -1.50
C GLN A 298 -31.94 -10.73 -0.21
N THR A 299 -33.03 -11.10 0.46
CA THR A 299 -33.35 -10.62 1.80
C THR A 299 -33.85 -11.78 2.65
N GLY A 300 -33.29 -11.97 3.84
CA GLY A 300 -33.66 -13.05 4.75
C GLY A 300 -32.45 -13.88 5.19
N SER A 301 -32.71 -15.14 5.57
CA SER A 301 -31.67 -16.05 6.07
C SER A 301 -31.54 -17.28 5.17
N GLY A 302 -30.29 -17.67 4.85
CA GLY A 302 -30.03 -18.93 4.15
C GLY A 302 -30.49 -18.97 2.70
N ASN A 303 -30.67 -17.81 2.05
CA ASN A 303 -31.09 -17.79 0.65
C ASN A 303 -29.91 -18.19 -0.25
N LEU A 304 -30.16 -19.02 -1.26
CA LEU A 304 -29.20 -19.35 -2.31
C LEU A 304 -29.72 -18.85 -3.66
N ALA A 305 -28.91 -18.09 -4.39
CA ALA A 305 -29.24 -17.61 -5.73
C ALA A 305 -28.02 -17.73 -6.63
N THR A 306 -28.23 -18.28 -7.82
CA THR A 306 -27.19 -18.42 -8.83
C THR A 306 -27.72 -17.95 -10.18
N ILE A 307 -26.97 -17.06 -10.84
CA ILE A 307 -27.19 -16.67 -12.23
C ILE A 307 -26.00 -17.17 -13.04
N VAL A 308 -26.28 -17.94 -14.09
CA VAL A 308 -25.28 -18.29 -15.11
C VAL A 308 -25.82 -17.81 -16.46
N GLN A 309 -25.08 -16.94 -17.12
CA GLN A 309 -25.38 -16.45 -18.46
C GLN A 309 -24.23 -16.85 -19.40
N GLN A 310 -24.58 -17.34 -20.60
CA GLN A 310 -23.68 -17.89 -21.61
C GLN A 310 -24.01 -17.33 -22.98
#